data_AF-A0A087H3L3-F1
#
_entry.id   AF-A0A087H3L3-F1
#
_cell.length_a   1.000
_cell.length_b   1.000
_cell.length_c   1.000
_cell.angle_alpha   90.00
_cell.angle_beta   90.00
_cell.angle_gamma   90.00
#
_symmetry.space_group_name_H-M   'P 1'
#
loop_
_entity.id
_entity.type
_entity.pdbx_description
1 polymer ?
#
loop_
_entity_poly.entity_id
_entity_poly.type
_entity_poly.pdbx_seq_one_letter_code
_entity_poly.pdbx_strand_id
1 'polypeptide(L)'
;MNERQIERVFGDAMRGRSNERCRPYVEALLKLCREINVKGIDLWTAIQQQDDWLNICFTDGIHFTSKASEIVVKEVLKAVREADWKPSLYWKSLPVEFPFDVDVDVPNSISLCDLDLTRNKQLESQPGTARL
;
A
#
# COMPACT_ATOMS: atom_id res chain seq x y z
N MET A 1 -6.95 -13.18 0.40
CA MET A 1 -7.97 -13.49 -0.62
C MET A 1 -9.28 -13.87 0.06
N ASN A 2 -10.41 -13.78 -0.64
CA ASN A 2 -11.72 -14.19 -0.14
C ASN A 2 -12.29 -15.31 -1.03
N GLU A 3 -12.27 -16.53 -0.52
CA GLU A 3 -12.67 -17.75 -1.23
C GLU A 3 -14.15 -17.75 -1.63
N ARG A 4 -15.02 -17.19 -0.78
CA ARG A 4 -16.46 -17.11 -1.08
C ARG A 4 -16.72 -16.17 -2.25
N GLN A 5 -16.01 -15.05 -2.30
CA GLN A 5 -16.10 -14.13 -3.44
C GLN A 5 -15.52 -14.78 -4.71
N ILE A 6 -14.40 -15.50 -4.59
CA ILE A 6 -13.80 -16.22 -5.72
C ILE A 6 -14.76 -17.24 -6.31
N GLU A 7 -15.39 -18.07 -5.47
CA GLU A 7 -16.37 -19.05 -5.91
C GLU A 7 -17.57 -18.37 -6.59
N ARG A 8 -18.04 -17.24 -6.05
CA ARG A 8 -19.14 -16.47 -6.63
C ARG A 8 -18.79 -15.85 -7.99
N VAL A 9 -17.57 -15.36 -8.18
CA VAL A 9 -17.15 -14.64 -9.40
C VAL A 9 -16.63 -15.58 -10.47
N PHE A 10 -15.84 -16.59 -10.09
CA PHE A 10 -15.09 -17.45 -11.01
C PHE A 10 -15.57 -18.91 -11.03
N GLY A 11 -16.46 -19.32 -10.11
CA GLY A 11 -16.95 -20.69 -10.01
C GLY A 11 -15.82 -21.70 -9.87
N ASP A 12 -15.96 -22.85 -10.55
CA ASP A 12 -14.98 -23.94 -10.49
C ASP A 12 -13.63 -23.61 -11.15
N ALA A 13 -13.54 -22.56 -11.99
CA ALA A 13 -12.30 -22.22 -12.71
C ALA A 13 -11.13 -21.87 -11.79
N MET A 14 -11.42 -21.39 -10.57
CA MET A 14 -10.43 -21.03 -9.56
C MET A 14 -10.50 -21.91 -8.30
N ARG A 15 -11.12 -23.10 -8.43
CA ARG A 15 -11.30 -24.04 -7.32
C ARG A 15 -9.96 -24.47 -6.72
N GLY A 16 -9.94 -24.64 -5.40
CA GLY A 16 -8.76 -25.10 -4.67
C GLY A 16 -7.77 -24.01 -4.28
N ARG A 17 -8.03 -22.75 -4.64
CA ARG A 17 -7.32 -21.60 -4.06
C ARG A 17 -7.87 -21.30 -2.67
N SER A 18 -6.99 -21.02 -1.71
CA SER A 18 -7.39 -20.53 -0.38
C SER A 18 -6.31 -19.63 0.22
N ASN A 19 -6.74 -18.71 1.08
CA ASN A 19 -5.88 -17.77 1.77
C ASN A 19 -4.84 -18.48 2.64
N GLU A 20 -5.25 -19.57 3.28
CA GLU A 20 -4.34 -20.40 4.09
C GLU A 20 -3.30 -21.12 3.23
N ARG A 21 -3.68 -21.59 2.03
CA ARG A 21 -2.72 -22.20 1.09
C ARG A 21 -1.69 -21.21 0.56
N CYS A 22 -1.95 -19.90 0.64
CA CYS A 22 -0.95 -18.87 0.29
C CYS A 22 0.11 -18.69 1.39
N ARG A 23 -0.20 -19.01 2.65
CA ARG A 23 0.69 -18.73 3.79
C ARG A 23 2.10 -19.37 3.65
N PRO A 24 2.26 -20.65 3.25
CA PRO A 24 3.59 -21.23 3.06
C PRO A 24 4.43 -20.51 1.99
N TYR A 25 3.80 -19.95 0.95
CA TYR A 25 4.49 -19.18 -0.07
C TYR A 25 4.99 -17.84 0.50
N VAL A 26 4.18 -17.18 1.34
CA VAL A 26 4.57 -15.94 2.03
C VAL A 26 5.75 -16.20 2.97
N GLU A 27 5.67 -17.26 3.79
CA GLU A 27 6.73 -17.64 4.73
C GLU A 27 8.04 -17.97 3.99
N ALA A 28 7.95 -18.70 2.87
CA ALA A 28 9.09 -19.01 2.02
C ALA A 28 9.69 -17.75 1.36
N LEU A 29 8.85 -16.84 0.85
CA LEU A 29 9.32 -15.59 0.24
C LEU A 29 10.01 -14.69 1.26
N LEU A 30 9.45 -14.54 2.47
CA LEU A 30 10.07 -13.76 3.54
C LEU A 30 11.38 -14.40 4.02
N LYS A 31 11.46 -15.74 4.05
CA LYS A 31 12.71 -16.46 4.32
C LYS A 31 13.76 -16.16 3.26
N LEU A 32 13.39 -16.26 1.98
CA LEU A 32 14.29 -15.93 0.88
C LEU A 32 14.76 -14.48 0.95
N CYS A 33 13.86 -13.53 1.23
CA CYS A 33 14.21 -12.12 1.38
C CYS A 33 15.32 -11.92 2.44
N ARG A 34 15.22 -12.62 3.58
CA ARG A 34 16.27 -12.61 4.61
C ARG A 34 17.58 -13.23 4.13
N GLU A 35 17.53 -14.32 3.37
CA GLU A 35 18.72 -15.02 2.84
C GLU A 35 19.51 -14.18 1.84
N ILE A 36 18.81 -13.44 0.97
CA ILE A 36 19.44 -12.59 -0.05
C ILE A 36 19.60 -11.13 0.41
N ASN A 37 19.35 -10.85 1.70
CA ASN A 37 19.45 -9.52 2.30
C ASN A 37 18.64 -8.43 1.56
N VAL A 38 17.39 -8.74 1.21
CA VAL A 38 16.42 -7.75 0.71
C VAL A 38 15.25 -7.63 1.69
N LYS A 39 14.65 -6.43 1.75
CA LYS A 39 13.47 -6.21 2.60
C LYS A 39 12.26 -6.91 1.97
N GLY A 40 11.65 -7.84 2.72
CA GLY A 40 10.35 -8.42 2.38
C GLY A 40 9.20 -7.64 3.02
N ILE A 41 8.08 -7.52 2.32
CA ILE A 41 6.83 -6.92 2.83
C ILE A 41 5.79 -8.02 2.96
N ASP A 42 5.28 -8.24 4.17
CA ASP A 42 4.26 -9.25 4.46
C ASP A 42 2.84 -8.70 4.25
N LEU A 43 2.41 -8.65 2.99
CA LEU A 43 1.06 -8.20 2.65
C LEU A 43 -0.03 -9.15 3.14
N TRP A 44 0.27 -10.45 3.28
CA TRP A 44 -0.70 -11.43 3.76
C TRP A 44 -1.10 -11.11 5.20
N THR A 45 -0.13 -10.81 6.06
CA THR A 45 -0.42 -10.36 7.44
C THR A 45 -0.98 -8.95 7.46
N ALA A 46 -0.40 -8.00 6.70
CA ALA A 46 -0.80 -6.59 6.75
C ALA A 46 -2.27 -6.37 6.35
N ILE A 47 -2.75 -7.06 5.31
CA ILE A 47 -4.16 -6.97 4.90
C ILE A 47 -5.09 -7.52 5.97
N GLN A 48 -4.71 -8.60 6.66
CA GLN A 48 -5.55 -9.24 7.69
C GLN A 48 -5.66 -8.45 9.00
N GLN A 49 -4.79 -7.45 9.21
CA GLN A 49 -4.90 -6.53 10.35
C GLN A 49 -6.05 -5.52 10.19
N GLN A 50 -6.60 -5.38 8.98
CA GLN A 50 -7.76 -4.54 8.73
C GLN A 50 -9.04 -5.24 9.22
N ASP A 51 -9.85 -4.51 9.98
CA ASP A 51 -11.17 -5.00 10.38
C ASP A 51 -12.02 -5.32 9.16
N ASP A 52 -12.69 -6.48 9.21
CA ASP A 52 -13.54 -6.99 8.13
C ASP A 52 -12.81 -7.16 6.77
N TRP A 53 -11.49 -7.37 6.78
CA TRP A 53 -10.65 -7.44 5.58
C TRP A 53 -11.18 -8.38 4.49
N LEU A 54 -11.81 -9.50 4.86
CA LEU A 54 -12.41 -10.42 3.88
C LEU A 54 -13.44 -9.73 2.99
N ASN A 55 -14.27 -8.85 3.55
CA ASN A 55 -15.37 -8.22 2.82
C ASN A 55 -14.99 -6.87 2.21
N ILE A 56 -14.02 -6.15 2.79
CA ILE A 56 -13.68 -4.78 2.35
C ILE A 56 -12.39 -4.68 1.53
N CYS A 57 -11.49 -5.67 1.60
CA CYS A 57 -10.19 -5.59 0.94
C CYS A 57 -10.17 -6.15 -0.48
N PHE A 58 -11.20 -6.86 -0.92
CA PHE A 58 -11.23 -7.50 -2.24
C PHE A 58 -12.44 -7.08 -3.08
N THR A 59 -12.23 -6.91 -4.39
CA THR A 59 -13.30 -6.62 -5.36
C THR A 59 -13.98 -7.90 -5.86
N ASP A 60 -13.18 -8.93 -6.15
CA ASP A 60 -13.61 -10.23 -6.70
C ASP A 60 -13.05 -11.42 -5.90
N GLY A 61 -12.55 -11.13 -4.69
CA GLY A 61 -11.86 -12.07 -3.82
C GLY A 61 -10.37 -12.25 -4.10
N ILE A 62 -9.83 -11.68 -5.19
CA ILE A 62 -8.39 -11.72 -5.52
C ILE A 62 -7.81 -10.31 -5.58
N HIS A 63 -8.40 -9.43 -6.41
CA HIS A 63 -7.90 -8.07 -6.61
C HIS A 63 -8.26 -7.17 -5.43
N PHE A 64 -7.33 -6.27 -5.08
CA PHE A 64 -7.52 -5.34 -3.97
C PHE A 64 -8.47 -4.20 -4.32
N THR A 65 -9.26 -3.77 -3.33
CA THR A 65 -9.99 -2.50 -3.39
C THR A 65 -9.02 -1.31 -3.24
N SER A 66 -9.53 -0.08 -3.44
CA SER A 66 -8.75 1.14 -3.12
C SER A 66 -8.29 1.13 -1.66
N LYS A 67 -9.16 0.71 -0.73
CA LYS A 67 -8.84 0.63 0.70
C LYS A 67 -7.69 -0.33 1.00
N ALA A 68 -7.67 -1.51 0.38
CA ALA A 68 -6.56 -2.44 0.51
C ALA A 68 -5.29 -1.94 -0.17
N SER A 69 -5.42 -1.25 -1.31
CA SER A 69 -4.28 -0.64 -2.01
C SER A 69 -3.62 0.45 -1.17
N GLU A 70 -4.37 1.21 -0.37
CA GLU A 70 -3.79 2.14 0.62
C GLU A 70 -2.89 1.43 1.65
N ILE A 71 -3.28 0.24 2.10
CA ILE A 71 -2.45 -0.57 3.02
C ILE A 71 -1.15 -0.99 2.33
N VAL A 72 -1.22 -1.45 1.07
CA VAL A 72 -0.05 -1.83 0.27
C VAL A 72 0.91 -0.64 0.13
N VAL A 73 0.37 0.52 -0.28
CA VAL A 73 1.16 1.75 -0.43
C VAL A 73 1.80 2.13 0.90
N LYS A 74 1.05 2.11 2.02
CA LYS A 74 1.60 2.42 3.35
C LYS A 74 2.79 1.54 3.71
N GLU A 75 2.70 0.23 3.49
CA GLU A 75 3.80 -0.71 3.79
C GLU A 75 5.01 -0.52 2.87
N VAL A 76 4.79 -0.26 1.58
CA VAL A 76 5.89 0.06 0.63
C VAL A 76 6.59 1.36 1.03
N LEU A 77 5.84 2.42 1.31
CA LEU A 77 6.41 3.72 1.68
C LEU A 77 7.14 3.65 3.02
N LYS A 78 6.69 2.80 3.95
CA LYS A 78 7.41 2.50 5.20
C LYS A 78 8.74 1.83 4.90
N ALA A 79 8.76 0.78 4.08
CA ALA A 79 9.99 0.07 3.72
C ALA A 79 11.03 0.97 3.04
N VAL A 80 10.59 1.83 2.12
CA VAL A 80 11.46 2.80 1.43
C VAL A 80 11.97 3.88 2.38
N ARG A 81 11.13 4.38 3.29
CA ARG A 81 11.52 5.42 4.27
C ARG A 81 12.51 4.92 5.30
N GLU A 82 12.36 3.68 5.77
CA GLU A 82 13.22 3.07 6.80
C GLU A 82 14.56 2.57 6.23
N ALA A 83 14.73 2.54 4.91
CA ALA A 83 15.96 2.10 4.30
C ALA A 83 17.06 3.17 4.40
N ASP A 84 18.25 2.79 4.86
CA ASP A 84 19.43 3.67 4.94
C ASP A 84 20.17 3.77 3.58
N TRP A 85 19.40 3.92 2.50
CA TRP A 85 19.96 4.08 1.15
C TRP A 85 20.51 5.49 0.94
N LYS A 86 21.66 5.59 0.26
CA LYS A 86 22.28 6.86 -0.14
C LYS A 86 22.52 6.86 -1.66
N PRO A 87 21.81 7.72 -2.43
CA PRO A 87 20.76 8.64 -1.99
C PRO A 87 19.50 7.90 -1.50
N SER A 88 18.69 8.58 -0.67
CA SER A 88 17.40 8.04 -0.22
C SER A 88 16.42 7.97 -1.39
N LEU A 89 15.66 6.88 -1.50
CA LEU A 89 14.57 6.74 -2.47
C LEU A 89 13.21 7.18 -1.90
N TYR A 90 13.19 7.72 -0.68
CA TYR A 90 11.97 8.32 -0.13
C TYR A 90 11.63 9.57 -0.93
N TRP A 91 10.44 9.63 -1.53
CA TRP A 91 10.10 10.66 -2.52
C TRP A 91 10.23 12.10 -2.00
N LYS A 92 10.03 12.35 -0.70
CA LYS A 92 10.24 13.68 -0.10
C LYS A 92 11.71 14.10 0.02
N SER A 93 12.62 13.14 -0.12
CA SER A 93 14.06 13.37 -0.11
C SER A 93 14.63 13.44 -1.53
N LEU A 94 13.85 13.08 -2.55
CA LEU A 94 14.25 13.18 -3.95
C LEU A 94 13.99 14.60 -4.47
N PRO A 95 14.92 15.21 -5.21
CA PRO A 95 14.68 16.49 -5.86
C PRO A 95 13.61 16.33 -6.94
N VAL A 96 12.79 17.38 -7.14
CA VAL A 96 11.85 17.44 -8.26
C VAL A 96 12.64 17.67 -9.54
N GLU A 97 12.58 16.73 -10.49
CA GLU A 97 13.33 16.80 -11.75
C GLU A 97 12.84 17.95 -12.65
N PHE A 98 11.53 18.21 -12.66
CA PHE A 98 10.89 19.27 -13.44
C PHE A 98 9.95 20.08 -12.53
N PRO A 99 10.44 21.11 -11.82
CA PRO A 99 9.58 21.92 -10.97
C PRO A 99 8.50 22.62 -11.82
N PHE A 100 7.28 22.70 -11.30
CA PHE A 100 6.26 23.55 -11.90
C PHE A 100 6.64 25.00 -11.62
N ASP A 101 6.89 25.77 -12.68
CA ASP A 101 7.15 27.22 -12.66
C ASP A 101 5.89 28.00 -12.29
N VAL A 102 5.34 27.77 -11.09
CA VAL A 102 4.18 28.53 -10.62
C VAL A 102 4.58 29.83 -9.94
N ASP A 103 5.82 29.95 -9.43
CA ASP A 103 6.43 31.20 -8.99
C ASP A 103 7.95 31.03 -8.85
N VAL A 104 8.74 31.93 -9.45
CA VAL A 104 10.20 31.83 -9.65
C VAL A 104 11.04 31.89 -8.35
N ASP A 105 10.42 32.08 -7.18
CA ASP A 105 11.14 32.36 -5.92
C ASP A 105 10.84 31.40 -4.75
N VAL A 106 10.24 30.23 -4.98
CA VAL A 106 9.99 29.24 -3.90
C VAL A 106 10.82 27.97 -4.13
N PRO A 107 11.92 27.76 -3.38
CA PRO A 107 12.59 26.46 -3.32
C PRO A 107 11.61 25.40 -2.81
N ASN A 108 11.48 24.28 -3.53
CA ASN A 108 10.50 23.20 -3.30
C ASN A 108 9.03 23.56 -3.61
N SER A 109 8.73 24.02 -4.83
CA SER A 109 7.34 23.99 -5.32
C SER A 109 6.79 22.56 -5.26
N ILE A 110 5.52 22.43 -4.85
CA ILE A 110 4.88 21.14 -4.60
C ILE A 110 4.92 20.29 -5.87
N SER A 111 5.49 19.07 -5.77
CA SER A 111 5.49 18.13 -6.88
C SER A 111 4.06 17.66 -7.18
N LEU A 112 3.72 17.43 -8.46
CA LEU A 112 2.48 16.75 -8.86
C LEU A 112 2.25 15.44 -8.07
N CYS A 113 3.33 14.73 -7.72
CA CYS A 113 3.24 13.50 -6.93
C CYS A 113 2.74 13.74 -5.49
N ASP A 114 3.07 14.88 -4.90
CA ASP A 114 2.55 15.24 -3.58
C ASP A 114 1.05 15.57 -3.65
N LEU A 115 0.58 16.19 -4.75
CA LEU A 115 -0.85 16.40 -5.00
C LEU A 115 -1.60 15.07 -5.13
N ASP A 116 -1.06 14.09 -5.86
CA ASP A 116 -1.74 12.81 -6.10
C ASP A 116 -1.77 11.90 -4.86
N LEU A 117 -0.68 11.83 -4.09
CA LEU A 117 -0.64 11.05 -2.84
C LEU A 117 -1.41 11.70 -1.69
N THR A 118 -1.55 13.03 -1.68
CA THR A 118 -2.36 13.74 -0.68
C THR A 118 -3.81 13.96 -1.11
N ARG A 119 -4.18 13.69 -2.37
CA ARG A 119 -5.58 13.75 -2.85
C ARG A 119 -6.51 12.91 -1.98
N ASN A 120 -6.03 11.76 -1.48
CA ASN A 120 -6.81 10.90 -0.59
C ASN A 120 -6.84 11.37 0.88
N LYS A 121 -5.94 12.28 1.30
CA LYS A 121 -5.99 12.88 2.65
C LYS A 121 -7.09 13.93 2.81
N GLN A 122 -7.65 14.46 1.72
CA GLN A 122 -8.77 15.41 1.78
C GLN A 122 -10.11 14.77 2.22
N LEU A 123 -10.15 13.46 2.47
CA LEU A 123 -11.32 12.75 2.98
C LEU A 123 -11.25 12.43 4.49
N GLU A 124 -10.14 12.76 5.17
CA GLU A 124 -10.10 12.71 6.64
C GLU A 124 -10.73 14.00 7.19
N SER A 125 -11.94 13.88 7.77
CA SER A 125 -12.60 14.99 8.46
C SER A 125 -11.67 15.57 9.53
N GLN A 126 -11.44 16.88 9.48
CA GLN A 126 -10.81 17.62 10.58
C GLN A 126 -11.50 17.26 11.91
N PRO A 127 -10.76 16.94 12.99
CA PRO A 127 -11.38 16.78 14.30
C PRO A 127 -12.09 18.09 14.64
N GLY A 128 -13.40 18.01 14.83
CA GLY A 128 -14.24 19.16 15.13
C GLY A 128 -13.65 19.94 16.30
N THR A 129 -13.39 21.21 16.08
CA THR A 129 -13.12 22.15 17.17
C THR A 129 -14.39 22.21 18.01
N ALA A 130 -14.40 21.49 19.14
CA ALA A 130 -15.38 21.71 20.19
C ALA A 130 -15.23 23.18 20.63
N ARG A 131 -16.20 24.01 20.26
CA ARG A 131 -16.36 25.33 20.87
C ARG A 131 -16.86 25.10 22.29
N LEU A 132 -16.12 25.65 23.25
CA LEU A 132 -16.54 25.84 24.64
C LEU A 132 -17.80 26.71 24.70
#